data_AF-A0A1M7V1F3-F1
#
_entry.id   AF-A0A1M7V1F3-F1
#
_cell.length_a   1.000
_cell.length_b   1.000
_cell.length_c   1.000
_cell.angle_alpha   90.00
_cell.angle_beta   90.00
_cell.angle_gamma   90.00
#
_symmetry.space_group_name_H-M   'P 1'
#
loop_
_entity.id
_entity.type
_entity.pdbx_description
1 polymer ?
#
loop_
_entity_poly.entity_id
_entity_poly.type
_entity_poly.pdbx_seq_one_letter_code
_entity_poly.pdbx_strand_id
1 'polypeptide(L)'
;MTTAARPPRSRASWFADLPIAGKILSLILFSASIGVVLCVVAVGRIGALDESQQDMYQRSVVAFSDLDGIQATYEGVRQGYTSYFLADPVTRTALKAQLVDGRTTLDDQFEAYADITEHPDLFRTLRSDMEAYLDVSAAQMVAALDVGDVATAGAVAAGPLVQAQDTVTADLADLRTVLREEADAQAREGADEATSATVTLWTILAVSVGIGLVLALLVVRRIVRSVKSVQQSVDALAAGDLTVTPEVTGRDELGRMSAALGTAQASL
;
A
#
# COMPACT_ATOMS: atom_id res chain seq x y z
N MET A 1 32.41 -69.27 4.82
CA MET A 1 31.83 -68.19 5.65
C MET A 1 31.90 -66.91 4.84
N THR A 2 30.81 -66.54 4.17
CA THR A 2 30.72 -65.34 3.34
C THR A 2 29.82 -64.34 4.06
N THR A 3 30.45 -63.35 4.69
CA THR A 3 29.78 -62.23 5.37
C THR A 3 29.19 -61.32 4.31
N ALA A 4 27.87 -61.31 4.16
CA ALA A 4 27.17 -60.41 3.24
C ALA A 4 27.29 -58.95 3.73
N ALA A 5 27.95 -58.11 2.93
CA ALA A 5 28.07 -56.69 3.19
C ALA A 5 26.70 -56.00 3.10
N ARG A 6 26.29 -55.30 4.16
CA ARG A 6 25.05 -54.50 4.15
C ARG A 6 25.20 -53.31 3.18
N PRO A 7 24.23 -53.07 2.28
CA PRO A 7 24.29 -51.95 1.35
C PRO A 7 24.26 -50.61 2.09
N PRO A 8 24.89 -49.55 1.53
CA PRO A 8 24.89 -48.23 2.14
C PRO A 8 23.46 -47.68 2.22
N ARG A 9 23.02 -47.30 3.42
CA ARG A 9 21.71 -46.68 3.64
C ARG A 9 21.64 -45.36 2.88
N SER A 10 20.89 -45.35 1.76
CA SER A 10 20.65 -44.13 1.00
C SER A 10 19.78 -43.18 1.82
N ARG A 11 19.93 -41.85 1.63
CA ARG A 11 19.10 -40.84 2.32
C ARG A 11 17.59 -41.04 2.12
N ALA A 12 17.18 -41.75 1.06
CA ALA A 12 15.79 -42.11 0.80
C ALA A 12 15.24 -43.20 1.75
N SER A 13 16.10 -44.09 2.26
CA SER A 13 15.69 -45.14 3.20
C SER A 13 15.22 -44.56 4.54
N TRP A 14 15.80 -43.44 4.98
CA TRP A 14 15.39 -42.77 6.21
C TRP A 14 13.94 -42.27 6.14
N PHE A 15 13.54 -41.63 5.03
CA PHE A 15 12.15 -41.19 4.85
C PHE A 15 11.20 -42.38 4.70
N ALA A 16 11.62 -43.46 4.05
CA ALA A 16 10.81 -44.67 3.91
C ALA A 16 10.50 -45.32 5.27
N ASP A 17 11.43 -45.26 6.22
CA ASP A 17 11.31 -45.83 7.56
C ASP A 17 10.51 -44.95 8.56
N LEU A 18 10.12 -43.71 8.18
CA LEU A 18 9.30 -42.86 9.04
C LEU A 18 7.87 -43.42 9.21
N PRO A 19 7.26 -43.30 10.42
CA PRO A 19 5.86 -43.62 10.61
C PRO A 19 5.00 -42.78 9.68
N ILE A 20 3.87 -43.34 9.21
CA ILE A 20 2.93 -42.67 8.28
C ILE A 20 2.54 -41.28 8.81
N ALA A 21 2.35 -41.16 10.13
CA ALA A 21 2.09 -39.89 10.81
C ALA A 21 3.15 -38.82 10.52
N GLY A 22 4.44 -39.17 10.59
CA GLY A 22 5.53 -38.24 10.34
C GLY A 22 5.64 -37.83 8.87
N LYS A 23 5.36 -38.76 7.94
CA LYS A 23 5.32 -38.46 6.49
C LYS A 23 4.21 -37.45 6.18
N ILE A 24 2.99 -37.68 6.67
CA ILE A 24 1.85 -36.78 6.45
C ILE A 24 2.11 -35.41 7.09
N LEU A 25 2.59 -35.38 8.34
CA LEU A 25 2.90 -34.13 9.04
C LEU A 25 3.96 -33.30 8.30
N SER A 26 4.99 -33.96 7.74
CA SER A 26 6.04 -33.27 6.98
C SER A 26 5.52 -32.56 5.71
N LEU A 27 4.55 -33.15 5.01
CA LEU A 27 3.92 -32.53 3.85
C LEU A 27 3.13 -31.27 4.22
N ILE A 28 2.45 -31.30 5.37
CA ILE A 28 1.65 -30.18 5.86
C ILE A 28 2.57 -29.06 6.37
N LEU A 29 3.63 -29.41 7.10
CA LEU A 29 4.65 -28.45 7.52
C LEU A 29 5.30 -27.76 6.32
N PHE A 30 5.57 -28.51 5.25
CA PHE A 30 6.07 -27.95 4.00
C PHE A 30 5.05 -27.04 3.30
N SER A 31 3.77 -27.44 3.24
CA SER A 31 2.73 -26.58 2.67
C SER A 31 2.52 -25.31 3.51
N ALA A 32 2.60 -25.41 4.84
CA ALA A 32 2.48 -24.28 5.75
C ALA A 32 3.66 -23.32 5.60
N SER A 33 4.88 -23.82 5.38
CA SER A 33 6.04 -22.96 5.18
C SER A 33 5.94 -22.13 3.91
N ILE A 34 5.36 -22.67 2.83
CA ILE A 34 5.05 -21.91 1.61
C ILE A 34 4.07 -20.77 1.95
N GLY A 35 3.02 -21.07 2.72
CA GLY A 35 2.06 -20.06 3.17
C GLY A 35 2.72 -18.94 3.99
N VAL A 36 3.64 -19.29 4.89
CA VAL A 36 4.43 -18.31 5.66
C VAL A 36 5.28 -17.44 4.72
N VAL A 37 6.00 -18.03 3.76
CA VAL A 37 6.83 -17.27 2.81
C VAL A 37 5.98 -16.30 2.00
N LEU A 38 4.82 -16.75 1.49
CA LEU A 38 3.88 -15.88 0.77
C LEU A 38 3.35 -14.75 1.65
N CYS A 39 3.00 -15.05 2.90
CA CYS A 39 2.50 -14.06 3.86
C CYS A 39 3.58 -13.01 4.18
N VAL A 40 4.84 -13.44 4.37
CA VAL A 40 5.97 -12.53 4.60
C VAL A 40 6.20 -11.63 3.38
N VAL A 41 6.16 -12.18 2.17
CA VAL A 41 6.30 -11.38 0.93
C VAL A 41 5.14 -10.40 0.80
N ALA A 42 3.90 -10.83 1.06
CA ALA A 42 2.72 -9.97 1.00
C ALA A 42 2.80 -8.81 2.00
N VAL A 43 3.18 -9.09 3.25
CA VAL A 43 3.37 -8.06 4.28
C VAL A 43 4.50 -7.11 3.90
N GLY A 44 5.62 -7.62 3.36
CA GLY A 44 6.69 -6.76 2.87
C GLY A 44 6.27 -5.85 1.71
N ARG A 45 5.39 -6.33 0.82
CA ARG A 45 4.81 -5.51 -0.25
C ARG A 45 3.82 -4.47 0.27
N ILE A 46 3.03 -4.79 1.29
CA ILE A 46 2.13 -3.85 1.96
C ILE A 46 2.92 -2.73 2.64
N GLY A 47 4.00 -3.05 3.36
CA GLY A 47 4.86 -2.04 3.98
C GLY A 47 5.56 -1.13 2.96
N ALA A 48 6.05 -1.69 1.85
CA ALA A 48 6.61 -0.89 0.77
C ALA A 48 5.55 -0.01 0.07
N LEU A 49 4.29 -0.46 0.02
CA LEU A 49 3.19 0.31 -0.53
C LEU A 49 2.83 1.49 0.40
N ASP A 50 2.78 1.27 1.71
CA ASP A 50 2.56 2.29 2.73
C ASP A 50 3.60 3.43 2.64
N GLU A 51 4.89 3.08 2.55
CA GLU A 51 5.96 4.06 2.34
C GLU A 51 5.81 4.82 1.01
N SER A 52 5.36 4.17 -0.06
CA SER A 52 5.12 4.83 -1.35
C SER A 52 3.82 5.65 -1.40
N GLN A 53 2.84 5.35 -0.55
CA GLN A 53 1.58 6.11 -0.44
C GLN A 53 1.79 7.45 0.26
N GLN A 54 2.82 7.58 1.11
CA GLN A 54 3.26 8.89 1.61
C GLN A 54 3.66 9.85 0.48
N ASP A 55 4.06 9.32 -0.68
CA ASP A 55 4.36 10.08 -1.90
C ASP A 55 3.10 10.21 -2.79
N MET A 56 1.95 10.48 -2.17
CA MET A 56 0.58 10.40 -2.69
C MET A 56 0.36 11.03 -4.09
N TYR A 57 0.54 10.22 -5.14
CA TYR A 57 1.18 10.69 -6.38
C TYR A 57 0.28 11.29 -7.47
N GLN A 58 -1.04 11.36 -7.35
CA GLN A 58 -1.87 11.80 -8.50
C GLN A 58 -2.82 12.96 -8.27
N ARG A 59 -3.45 13.11 -7.11
CA ARG A 59 -4.38 14.23 -6.90
C ARG A 59 -3.78 15.31 -6.01
N SER A 60 -3.28 14.94 -4.83
CA SER A 60 -2.66 15.92 -3.93
C SER A 60 -1.30 16.39 -4.45
N VAL A 61 -0.45 15.52 -5.00
CA VAL A 61 0.82 15.95 -5.62
C VAL A 61 0.59 16.87 -6.83
N VAL A 62 -0.42 16.60 -7.66
CA VAL A 62 -0.76 17.47 -8.79
C VAL A 62 -1.33 18.80 -8.28
N ALA A 63 -2.25 18.77 -7.31
CA ALA A 63 -2.77 19.99 -6.70
C ALA A 63 -1.69 20.82 -6.00
N PHE A 64 -0.72 20.20 -5.30
CA PHE A 64 0.42 20.93 -4.74
C PHE A 64 1.30 21.52 -5.83
N SER A 65 1.63 20.75 -6.87
CA SER A 65 2.45 21.20 -7.99
C SER A 65 1.82 22.37 -8.74
N ASP A 66 0.52 22.29 -9.02
CA ASP A 66 -0.20 23.34 -9.75
C ASP A 66 -0.37 24.60 -8.88
N LEU A 67 -0.63 24.44 -7.58
CA LEU A 67 -0.65 25.56 -6.63
C LEU A 67 0.73 26.23 -6.50
N ASP A 68 1.82 25.46 -6.48
CA ASP A 68 3.18 25.97 -6.49
C ASP A 68 3.49 26.70 -7.81
N GLY A 69 2.96 26.20 -8.93
CA GLY A 69 3.02 26.86 -10.24
C GLY A 69 2.31 28.21 -10.25
N ILE A 70 1.11 28.30 -9.67
CA ILE A 70 0.36 29.54 -9.48
C ILE A 70 1.18 30.52 -8.64
N GLN A 71 1.70 30.07 -7.48
CA GLN A 71 2.50 30.96 -6.63
C GLN A 71 3.75 31.44 -7.37
N ALA A 72 4.44 30.58 -8.11
CA ALA A 72 5.65 30.95 -8.84
C ALA A 72 5.36 32.04 -9.91
N THR A 73 4.27 31.88 -10.67
CA THR A 73 3.83 32.88 -11.65
C THR A 73 3.44 34.18 -10.97
N TYR A 74 2.66 34.12 -9.88
CA TYR A 74 2.27 35.29 -9.09
C TYR A 74 3.49 36.05 -8.57
N GLU A 75 4.47 35.36 -7.97
CA GLU A 75 5.71 35.97 -7.48
C GLU A 75 6.55 36.55 -8.62
N GLY A 76 6.57 35.90 -9.79
CA GLY A 76 7.20 36.43 -11.00
C GLY A 76 6.58 37.75 -11.46
N VAL A 77 5.24 37.83 -11.48
CA VAL A 77 4.50 39.05 -11.81
C VAL A 77 4.74 40.14 -10.76
N ARG A 78 4.71 39.78 -9.47
CA ARG A 78 5.01 40.66 -8.32
C ARG A 78 6.43 41.26 -8.43
N GLN A 79 7.40 40.43 -8.76
CA GLN A 79 8.78 40.86 -9.02
C GLN A 79 8.85 41.77 -10.26
N GLY A 80 8.06 41.48 -11.30
CA GLY A 80 7.91 42.33 -12.48
C GLY A 80 7.44 43.75 -12.11
N TYR A 81 6.44 43.86 -11.24
CA TYR A 81 5.94 45.14 -10.74
C TYR A 81 7.00 45.90 -9.92
N THR A 82 7.76 45.18 -9.08
CA THR A 82 8.90 45.76 -8.35
C THR A 82 9.99 46.26 -9.30
N SER A 83 10.28 45.50 -10.35
CA SER A 83 11.25 45.88 -11.38
C SER A 83 10.78 47.08 -12.18
N TYR A 84 9.48 47.16 -12.47
CA TYR A 84 8.84 48.27 -13.16
C TYR A 84 8.98 49.58 -12.35
N PHE A 85 8.84 49.51 -11.03
CA PHE A 85 9.06 50.65 -10.13
C PHE A 85 10.48 51.21 -10.24
N LEU A 86 11.49 50.34 -10.27
CA LEU A 86 12.91 50.71 -10.29
C LEU A 86 13.44 51.07 -11.69
N ALA A 87 12.75 50.64 -12.74
CA ALA A 87 13.17 50.78 -14.13
C ALA A 87 13.04 52.22 -14.67
N ASP A 88 13.88 52.55 -15.64
CA ASP A 88 13.75 53.74 -16.48
C ASP A 88 12.58 53.62 -17.49
N PRO A 89 12.13 54.73 -18.12
CA PRO A 89 10.99 54.70 -19.04
C PRO A 89 11.12 53.77 -20.24
N VAL A 90 12.33 53.57 -20.77
CA VAL A 90 12.55 52.67 -21.92
C VAL A 90 12.35 51.23 -21.48
N THR A 91 12.95 50.85 -20.35
CA THR A 91 12.86 49.50 -19.78
C THR A 91 11.42 49.15 -19.35
N ARG A 92 10.65 50.12 -18.83
CA ARG A 92 9.24 49.93 -18.45
C ARG A 92 8.35 49.43 -19.57
N THR A 93 8.62 49.84 -20.82
CA THR A 93 7.81 49.39 -21.97
C THR A 93 7.90 47.88 -22.18
N ALA A 94 9.10 47.31 -22.06
CA ALA A 94 9.31 45.86 -22.17
C ALA A 94 8.71 45.10 -20.97
N LEU A 95 8.87 45.62 -19.75
CA LEU A 95 8.30 45.03 -18.53
C LEU A 95 6.77 44.99 -18.58
N LYS A 96 6.12 46.02 -19.16
CA LYS A 96 4.66 46.06 -19.28
C LYS A 96 4.12 44.89 -20.11
N ALA A 97 4.82 44.52 -21.19
CA ALA A 97 4.44 43.35 -21.99
C ALA A 97 4.59 42.04 -21.20
N GLN A 98 5.68 41.88 -20.45
CA GLN A 98 5.89 40.70 -19.59
C GLN A 98 4.84 40.58 -18.47
N LEU A 99 4.39 41.70 -17.90
CA LEU A 99 3.34 41.71 -16.89
C LEU A 99 1.98 41.26 -17.45
N VAL A 100 1.66 41.63 -18.69
CA VAL A 100 0.43 41.17 -19.37
C VAL A 100 0.50 39.66 -19.66
N ASP A 101 1.64 39.18 -20.13
CA ASP A 101 1.87 37.75 -20.40
C ASP A 101 1.79 36.91 -19.12
N GLY A 102 2.44 37.37 -18.04
CA GLY A 102 2.37 36.71 -16.74
C GLY A 102 0.95 36.69 -16.15
N ARG A 103 0.17 37.77 -16.31
CA ARG A 103 -1.24 37.79 -15.88
C ARG A 103 -2.10 36.79 -16.69
N THR A 104 -1.87 36.72 -18.00
CA THR A 104 -2.57 35.73 -18.86
C THR A 104 -2.23 34.31 -18.44
N THR A 105 -0.95 34.03 -18.17
CA THR A 105 -0.50 32.71 -17.67
C THR A 105 -1.14 32.38 -16.32
N LEU A 106 -1.25 33.36 -15.42
CA LEU A 106 -1.87 33.17 -14.11
C LEU A 106 -3.37 32.87 -14.24
N ASP A 107 -4.08 33.56 -15.14
CA ASP A 107 -5.49 33.30 -15.42
C ASP A 107 -5.69 31.87 -15.95
N ASP A 108 -4.85 31.42 -16.89
CA ASP A 108 -4.91 30.04 -17.41
C ASP A 108 -4.65 29.01 -16.30
N GLN A 109 -3.69 29.26 -15.41
CA GLN A 109 -3.42 28.40 -14.25
C GLN A 109 -4.57 28.40 -13.26
N PHE A 110 -5.25 29.54 -13.07
CA PHE A 110 -6.40 29.61 -12.18
C PHE A 110 -7.58 28.78 -12.70
N GLU A 111 -7.87 28.84 -13.99
CA GLU A 111 -8.93 28.03 -14.62
C GLU A 111 -8.59 26.53 -14.51
N ALA A 112 -7.34 26.14 -14.79
CA ALA A 112 -6.91 24.76 -14.66
C ALA A 112 -7.00 24.24 -13.21
N TYR A 113 -6.61 25.06 -12.24
CA TYR A 113 -6.64 24.66 -10.83
C TYR A 113 -8.07 24.60 -10.26
N ALA A 114 -8.97 25.46 -10.74
CA ALA A 114 -10.39 25.45 -10.35
C ALA A 114 -11.07 24.10 -10.64
N ASP A 115 -10.64 23.40 -11.70
CA ASP A 115 -11.18 22.09 -12.09
C ASP A 115 -10.73 20.94 -11.19
N ILE A 116 -9.58 21.08 -10.51
CA ILE A 116 -8.97 20.00 -9.72
C ILE A 116 -9.01 20.22 -8.21
N THR A 117 -9.25 21.45 -7.75
CA THR A 117 -9.22 21.78 -6.33
C THR A 117 -10.37 21.14 -5.56
N GLU A 118 -10.04 20.50 -4.44
CA GLU A 118 -11.05 20.00 -3.48
C GLU A 118 -11.55 21.12 -2.55
N HIS A 119 -10.92 22.30 -2.60
CA HIS A 119 -11.20 23.48 -1.76
C HIS A 119 -11.59 24.71 -2.58
N PRO A 120 -12.71 24.66 -3.33
CA PRO A 120 -13.09 25.72 -4.26
C PRO A 120 -13.35 27.06 -3.57
N ASP A 121 -13.75 27.06 -2.30
CA ASP A 121 -14.00 28.30 -1.55
C ASP A 121 -12.71 29.01 -1.15
N LEU A 122 -11.74 28.27 -0.58
CA LEU A 122 -10.42 28.81 -0.24
C LEU A 122 -9.68 29.28 -1.49
N PHE A 123 -9.75 28.49 -2.56
CA PHE A 123 -9.13 28.84 -3.82
C PHE A 123 -9.75 30.09 -4.47
N ARG A 124 -11.09 30.25 -4.39
CA ARG A 124 -11.77 31.45 -4.90
C ARG A 124 -11.36 32.70 -4.12
N THR A 125 -11.21 32.61 -2.80
CA THR A 125 -10.70 33.71 -1.97
C THR A 125 -9.27 34.07 -2.40
N LEU A 126 -8.39 33.07 -2.48
CA LEU A 126 -7.01 33.26 -2.93
C LEU A 126 -6.92 33.95 -4.30
N ARG A 127 -7.71 33.47 -5.28
CA ARG A 127 -7.80 34.06 -6.62
C ARG A 127 -8.25 35.52 -6.55
N SER A 128 -9.32 35.80 -5.81
CA SER A 128 -9.85 37.16 -5.63
C SER A 128 -8.80 38.10 -5.06
N ASP A 129 -8.04 37.66 -4.05
CA ASP A 129 -7.06 38.51 -3.38
C ASP A 129 -5.78 38.69 -4.21
N MET A 130 -5.38 37.67 -4.99
CA MET A 130 -4.35 37.82 -6.02
C MET A 130 -4.79 38.81 -7.11
N GLU A 131 -6.02 38.71 -7.63
CA GLU A 131 -6.56 39.65 -8.62
C GLU A 131 -6.60 41.08 -8.08
N ALA A 132 -7.01 41.27 -6.82
CA ALA A 132 -7.00 42.57 -6.14
C ALA A 132 -5.59 43.16 -6.06
N TYR A 133 -4.57 42.36 -5.73
CA TYR A 133 -3.17 42.80 -5.75
C TYR A 133 -2.74 43.27 -7.16
N LEU A 134 -3.06 42.49 -8.20
CA LEU A 134 -2.71 42.80 -9.59
C LEU A 134 -3.40 44.08 -10.07
N ASP A 135 -4.66 44.27 -9.71
CA ASP A 135 -5.44 45.44 -10.10
C ASP A 135 -4.95 46.72 -9.42
N VAL A 136 -4.62 46.68 -8.12
CA VAL A 136 -3.99 47.82 -7.42
C VAL A 136 -2.62 48.13 -8.04
N SER A 137 -1.83 47.10 -8.37
CA SER A 137 -0.52 47.25 -9.00
C SER A 137 -0.61 47.93 -10.36
N ALA A 138 -1.55 47.51 -11.21
CA ALA A 138 -1.73 48.07 -12.55
C ALA A 138 -2.41 49.46 -12.52
N ALA A 139 -3.53 49.59 -11.82
CA ALA A 139 -4.38 50.79 -11.89
C ALA A 139 -3.84 51.96 -11.08
N GLN A 140 -3.04 51.70 -10.03
CA GLN A 140 -2.51 52.75 -9.16
C GLN A 140 -1.00 52.91 -9.34
N MET A 141 -0.20 51.86 -9.12
CA MET A 141 1.26 52.00 -9.14
C MET A 141 1.81 52.20 -10.55
N VAL A 142 1.49 51.33 -11.50
CA VAL A 142 1.97 51.45 -12.89
C VAL A 142 1.45 52.73 -13.54
N ALA A 143 0.18 53.05 -13.36
CA ALA A 143 -0.42 54.28 -13.89
C ALA A 143 0.26 55.56 -13.36
N ALA A 144 0.58 55.62 -12.07
CA ALA A 144 1.30 56.75 -11.47
C ALA A 144 2.74 56.87 -12.02
N LEU A 145 3.43 55.74 -12.18
CA LEU A 145 4.78 55.71 -12.74
C LEU A 145 4.84 56.09 -14.23
N ASP A 146 3.82 55.73 -15.03
CA ASP A 146 3.70 56.08 -16.45
C ASP A 146 3.60 57.61 -16.66
N VAL A 147 3.03 58.35 -15.70
CA VAL A 147 2.94 59.82 -15.72
C VAL A 147 4.04 60.52 -14.91
N GLY A 148 4.99 59.76 -14.35
CA GLY A 148 6.12 60.28 -13.58
C GLY A 148 5.81 60.63 -12.11
N ASP A 149 4.64 60.26 -11.59
CA ASP A 149 4.27 60.47 -10.18
C ASP A 149 4.83 59.36 -9.28
N VAL A 150 6.13 59.47 -8.98
CA VAL A 150 6.84 58.51 -8.12
C VAL A 150 6.36 58.57 -6.67
N ALA A 151 5.86 59.71 -6.20
CA ALA A 151 5.41 59.87 -4.82
C ALA A 151 4.14 59.04 -4.56
N THR A 152 3.14 59.13 -5.44
CA THR A 152 1.93 58.30 -5.37
C THR A 152 2.27 56.82 -5.53
N ALA A 153 3.12 56.46 -6.50
CA ALA A 153 3.56 55.08 -6.70
C ALA A 153 4.24 54.52 -5.44
N GLY A 154 5.10 55.30 -4.78
CA GLY A 154 5.77 54.90 -3.55
C GLY A 154 4.80 54.70 -2.37
N ALA A 155 3.80 55.57 -2.23
CA ALA A 155 2.77 55.42 -1.19
C ALA A 155 1.92 54.15 -1.39
N VAL A 156 1.57 53.83 -2.64
CA VAL A 156 0.85 52.59 -3.00
C VAL A 156 1.71 51.36 -2.72
N ALA A 157 2.99 51.40 -3.11
CA ALA A 157 3.92 50.30 -2.92
C ALA A 157 4.22 50.01 -1.44
N ALA A 158 4.27 51.03 -0.59
CA ALA A 158 4.60 50.89 0.83
C ALA A 158 3.38 50.59 1.73
N GLY A 159 2.15 50.68 1.21
CA GLY A 159 0.92 50.51 2.00
C GLY A 159 -0.02 49.49 1.34
N PRO A 160 -0.94 49.92 0.45
CA PRO A 160 -1.91 49.05 -0.19
C PRO A 160 -1.35 47.73 -0.75
N LEU A 161 -0.22 47.77 -1.46
CA LEU A 161 0.37 46.56 -2.03
C LEU A 161 0.95 45.61 -0.98
N VAL A 162 1.48 46.14 0.14
CA VAL A 162 1.95 45.30 1.25
C VAL A 162 0.76 44.57 1.89
N GLN A 163 -0.33 45.28 2.15
CA GLN A 163 -1.53 44.67 2.74
C GLN A 163 -2.16 43.60 1.84
N ALA A 164 -2.26 43.87 0.54
CA ALA A 164 -2.75 42.89 -0.42
C ALA A 164 -1.82 41.67 -0.51
N GLN A 165 -0.49 41.88 -0.50
CA GLN A 165 0.48 40.79 -0.46
C GLN A 165 0.37 39.94 0.81
N ASP A 166 0.23 40.56 1.97
CA ASP A 166 0.08 39.85 3.25
C ASP A 166 -1.17 38.97 3.25
N THR A 167 -2.25 39.46 2.64
CA THR A 167 -3.51 38.72 2.48
C THR A 167 -3.31 37.50 1.58
N VAL A 168 -2.75 37.67 0.38
CA VAL A 168 -2.43 36.55 -0.53
C VAL A 168 -1.49 35.53 0.13
N THR A 169 -0.52 35.99 0.92
CA THR A 169 0.41 35.12 1.62
C THR A 169 -0.30 34.28 2.69
N ALA A 170 -1.25 34.87 3.42
CA ALA A 170 -2.08 34.17 4.38
C ALA A 170 -2.96 33.11 3.69
N ASP A 171 -3.64 33.47 2.61
CA ASP A 171 -4.51 32.55 1.86
C ASP A 171 -3.74 31.35 1.29
N LEU A 172 -2.54 31.58 0.73
CA LEU A 172 -1.65 30.52 0.27
C LEU A 172 -1.23 29.59 1.41
N ALA A 173 -0.97 30.15 2.59
CA ALA A 173 -0.58 29.38 3.77
C ALA A 173 -1.75 28.54 4.30
N ASP A 174 -2.95 29.12 4.35
CA ASP A 174 -4.17 28.44 4.81
C ASP A 174 -4.53 27.29 3.86
N LEU A 175 -4.58 27.53 2.55
CA LEU A 175 -4.85 26.48 1.56
C LEU A 175 -3.83 25.34 1.64
N ARG A 176 -2.54 25.66 1.76
CA ARG A 176 -1.48 24.64 1.94
C ARG A 176 -1.62 23.86 3.24
N THR A 177 -2.05 24.51 4.30
CA THR A 177 -2.23 23.86 5.60
C THR A 177 -3.33 22.81 5.51
N VAL A 178 -4.48 23.17 4.92
CA VAL A 178 -5.59 22.25 4.70
C VAL A 178 -5.16 21.07 3.83
N LEU A 179 -4.51 21.32 2.70
CA LEU A 179 -4.02 20.26 1.81
C LEU A 179 -3.01 19.32 2.51
N ARG A 180 -2.19 19.83 3.43
CA ARG A 180 -1.25 19.02 4.22
C ARG A 180 -1.97 18.17 5.26
N GLU A 181 -2.92 18.75 5.98
CA GLU A 181 -3.69 18.02 6.99
C GLU A 181 -4.49 16.86 6.37
N GLU A 182 -5.05 17.06 5.16
CA GLU A 182 -5.74 16.00 4.42
C GLU A 182 -4.80 14.92 3.92
N ALA A 183 -3.62 15.29 3.40
CA ALA A 183 -2.60 14.32 3.01
C ALA A 183 -2.12 13.50 4.21
N ASP A 184 -1.91 14.13 5.37
CA ASP A 184 -1.57 13.45 6.62
C ASP A 184 -2.68 12.52 7.11
N ALA A 185 -3.95 12.92 6.96
CA ALA A 185 -5.09 12.09 7.32
C ALA A 185 -5.18 10.85 6.41
N GLN A 186 -5.04 11.02 5.09
CA GLN A 186 -5.04 9.91 4.13
C GLN A 186 -3.87 8.96 4.36
N ALA A 187 -2.67 9.48 4.68
CA ALA A 187 -1.52 8.66 5.03
C ALA A 187 -1.77 7.81 6.29
N ARG A 188 -2.45 8.36 7.31
CA ARG A 188 -2.81 7.61 8.53
C ARG A 188 -3.84 6.52 8.23
N GLU A 189 -4.87 6.81 7.44
CA GLU A 189 -5.85 5.81 7.02
C GLU A 189 -5.21 4.66 6.23
N GLY A 190 -4.27 4.98 5.32
CA GLY A 190 -3.49 3.99 4.59
C GLY A 190 -2.66 3.08 5.51
N ALA A 191 -2.02 3.65 6.53
CA ALA A 191 -1.24 2.89 7.52
C ALA A 191 -2.11 1.97 8.39
N ASP A 192 -3.31 2.42 8.77
CA ASP A 192 -4.29 1.61 9.50
C ASP A 192 -4.81 0.45 8.63
N GLU A 193 -5.08 0.70 7.35
CA GLU A 193 -5.50 -0.33 6.39
C GLU A 193 -4.38 -1.35 6.14
N ALA A 194 -3.13 -0.91 6.00
CA ALA A 194 -1.95 -1.77 5.89
C ALA A 194 -1.76 -2.67 7.13
N THR A 195 -1.97 -2.11 8.32
CA THR A 195 -1.93 -2.85 9.58
C THR A 195 -3.04 -3.89 9.64
N SER A 196 -4.27 -3.51 9.31
CA SER A 196 -5.44 -4.39 9.26
C SER A 196 -5.26 -5.54 8.26
N ALA A 197 -4.74 -5.26 7.07
CA ALA A 197 -4.42 -6.26 6.05
C ALA A 197 -3.36 -7.25 6.54
N THR A 198 -2.32 -6.76 7.22
CA THR A 198 -1.27 -7.60 7.83
C THR A 198 -1.86 -8.54 8.89
N VAL A 199 -2.68 -8.02 9.81
CA VAL A 199 -3.35 -8.84 10.84
C VAL A 199 -4.28 -9.87 10.19
N THR A 200 -5.03 -9.48 9.17
CA THR A 200 -5.95 -10.36 8.44
C THR A 200 -5.21 -11.50 7.75
N LEU A 201 -4.10 -11.22 7.06
CA LEU A 201 -3.27 -12.24 6.40
C LEU A 201 -2.72 -13.26 7.40
N TRP A 202 -2.16 -12.81 8.53
CA TRP A 202 -1.67 -13.70 9.57
C TRP A 202 -2.79 -14.51 10.22
N THR A 203 -3.96 -13.92 10.41
CA THR A 203 -5.14 -14.60 10.97
C THR A 203 -5.63 -15.71 10.03
N ILE A 204 -5.77 -15.41 8.73
CA ILE A 204 -6.16 -16.40 7.72
C ILE A 204 -5.12 -17.53 7.62
N LEU A 205 -3.82 -17.20 7.67
CA LEU A 205 -2.75 -18.20 7.69
C LEU A 205 -2.84 -19.09 8.93
N ALA A 206 -3.02 -18.51 10.12
CA ALA A 206 -3.13 -19.26 11.37
C ALA A 206 -4.36 -20.19 11.36
N VAL A 207 -5.52 -19.70 10.91
CA VAL A 207 -6.75 -20.48 10.81
C VAL A 207 -6.62 -21.61 9.78
N SER A 208 -6.08 -21.33 8.59
CA SER A 208 -5.93 -22.35 7.54
C SER A 208 -4.94 -23.45 7.92
N VAL A 209 -3.80 -23.09 8.52
CA VAL A 209 -2.83 -24.06 9.07
C VAL A 209 -3.46 -24.87 10.21
N GLY A 210 -4.22 -24.22 11.10
CA GLY A 210 -4.94 -24.89 12.18
C GLY A 210 -5.94 -25.93 11.68
N ILE A 211 -6.79 -25.57 10.71
CA ILE A 211 -7.73 -26.49 10.07
C ILE A 211 -6.99 -27.65 9.39
N GLY A 212 -5.93 -27.36 8.64
CA GLY A 212 -5.10 -28.37 7.98
C GLY A 212 -4.50 -29.38 8.97
N LEU A 213 -3.95 -28.89 10.09
CA LEU A 213 -3.41 -29.73 11.17
C LEU A 213 -4.48 -30.62 11.80
N VAL A 214 -5.66 -30.06 12.12
CA VAL A 214 -6.77 -30.82 12.71
C VAL A 214 -7.20 -31.94 11.75
N LEU A 215 -7.44 -31.64 10.48
CA LEU A 215 -7.85 -32.63 9.48
C LEU A 215 -6.79 -33.72 9.32
N ALA A 216 -5.52 -33.34 9.26
CA ALA A 216 -4.43 -34.29 9.13
C ALA A 216 -4.30 -35.22 10.34
N LEU A 217 -4.42 -34.70 11.55
CA LEU A 217 -4.39 -35.51 12.77
C LEU A 217 -5.55 -36.51 12.80
N LEU A 218 -6.75 -36.10 12.36
CA LEU A 218 -7.90 -37.00 12.25
C LEU A 218 -7.65 -38.12 11.23
N VAL A 219 -7.13 -37.79 10.04
CA VAL A 219 -6.80 -38.75 8.98
C VAL A 219 -5.70 -39.71 9.44
N VAL A 220 -4.60 -39.18 10.00
CA VAL A 220 -3.47 -39.96 10.52
C VAL A 220 -3.93 -40.92 11.62
N ARG A 221 -4.72 -40.44 12.59
CA ARG A 221 -5.25 -41.29 13.68
C ARG A 221 -6.09 -42.44 13.12
N ARG A 222 -6.93 -42.17 12.12
CA ARG A 222 -7.76 -43.19 11.48
C ARG A 222 -6.92 -44.24 10.73
N ILE A 223 -5.95 -43.80 9.92
CA ILE A 223 -5.07 -44.70 9.17
C ILE A 223 -4.23 -45.55 10.12
N VAL A 224 -3.57 -44.95 11.10
CA VAL A 224 -2.70 -45.69 12.05
C VAL A 224 -3.49 -46.70 12.87
N ARG A 225 -4.72 -46.38 13.28
CA ARG A 225 -5.58 -47.34 14.00
C ARG A 225 -5.93 -48.55 13.12
N SER A 226 -6.37 -48.32 11.89
CA SER A 226 -6.72 -49.42 10.97
C SER A 226 -5.51 -50.28 10.63
N VAL A 227 -4.36 -49.67 10.32
CA VAL A 227 -3.12 -50.39 10.04
C VAL A 227 -2.67 -51.24 11.24
N LYS A 228 -2.72 -50.69 12.46
CA LYS A 228 -2.38 -51.45 13.67
C LYS A 228 -3.32 -52.63 13.91
N SER A 229 -4.61 -52.48 13.66
CA SER A 229 -5.57 -53.58 13.81
C SER A 229 -5.29 -54.71 12.82
N VAL A 230 -5.02 -54.37 11.54
CA VAL A 230 -4.61 -55.38 10.54
C VAL A 230 -3.30 -56.04 10.94
N GLN A 231 -2.30 -55.26 11.38
CA GLN A 231 -1.03 -55.80 11.83
C GLN A 231 -1.20 -56.81 12.97
N GLN A 232 -2.02 -56.49 13.98
CA GLN A 232 -2.30 -57.40 15.10
C GLN A 232 -2.91 -58.73 14.64
N SER A 233 -3.87 -58.70 13.71
CA SER A 233 -4.47 -59.92 13.15
C SER A 233 -3.49 -60.75 12.33
N VAL A 234 -2.60 -60.10 11.57
CA VAL A 234 -1.56 -60.80 10.80
C VAL A 234 -0.52 -61.42 11.73
N ASP A 235 -0.09 -60.70 12.77
CA ASP A 235 0.86 -61.21 13.76
C ASP A 235 0.30 -62.43 14.52
N ALA A 236 -1.00 -62.39 14.88
CA ALA A 236 -1.70 -63.52 15.49
C ALA A 236 -1.81 -64.73 14.55
N LEU A 237 -2.16 -64.49 13.28
CA LEU A 237 -2.21 -65.52 12.25
C LEU A 237 -0.84 -66.20 12.07
N ALA A 238 0.25 -65.41 12.08
CA ALA A 238 1.61 -65.93 11.98
C ALA A 238 2.00 -66.79 13.20
N ALA A 239 1.41 -66.52 14.37
CA ALA A 239 1.54 -67.34 15.57
C ALA A 239 0.60 -68.56 15.59
N GLY A 240 -0.24 -68.75 14.56
CA GLY A 240 -1.21 -69.84 14.45
C GLY A 240 -2.56 -69.56 15.12
N ASP A 241 -2.81 -68.34 15.59
CA ASP A 241 -4.08 -67.92 16.19
C ASP A 241 -4.98 -67.24 15.14
N LEU A 242 -5.97 -67.99 14.66
CA LEU A 242 -6.97 -67.54 13.67
C LEU A 242 -8.11 -66.71 14.29
N THR A 243 -8.15 -66.55 15.62
CA THR A 243 -9.30 -65.93 16.31
C THR A 243 -9.25 -64.40 16.35
N VAL A 244 -8.07 -63.82 16.11
CA VAL A 244 -7.87 -62.36 16.13
C VAL A 244 -8.22 -61.75 14.76
N THR A 245 -9.45 -61.23 14.64
CA THR A 245 -9.95 -60.61 13.40
C THR A 245 -9.69 -59.10 13.33
N PRO A 246 -9.39 -58.55 12.14
CA PRO A 246 -9.10 -57.13 11.99
C PRO A 246 -10.38 -56.28 12.03
N GLU A 247 -10.32 -55.11 12.66
CA GLU A 247 -11.45 -54.19 12.83
C GLU A 247 -11.76 -53.45 11.50
N VAL A 248 -12.93 -53.71 10.92
CA VAL A 248 -13.37 -53.05 9.68
C VAL A 248 -14.07 -51.72 10.01
N THR A 249 -13.32 -50.61 9.95
CA THR A 249 -13.78 -49.27 10.35
C THR A 249 -14.10 -48.32 9.17
N GLY A 250 -14.14 -48.83 7.93
CA GLY A 250 -14.34 -48.01 6.72
C GLY A 250 -14.70 -48.80 5.46
N ARG A 251 -15.04 -48.06 4.39
CA ARG A 251 -15.29 -48.59 3.03
C ARG A 251 -14.19 -48.20 2.03
N ASP A 252 -13.14 -47.55 2.52
CA ASP A 252 -11.94 -47.20 1.78
C ASP A 252 -11.06 -48.44 1.53
N GLU A 253 -9.90 -48.23 0.91
CA GLU A 253 -8.94 -49.27 0.56
C GLU A 253 -8.52 -50.11 1.77
N LEU A 254 -8.32 -49.47 2.94
CA LEU A 254 -7.92 -50.14 4.18
C LEU A 254 -9.07 -50.97 4.76
N GLY A 255 -10.30 -50.47 4.71
CA GLY A 255 -11.49 -51.21 5.12
C GLY A 255 -11.73 -52.45 4.27
N ARG A 256 -11.61 -52.34 2.94
CA ARG A 256 -11.76 -53.49 2.03
C ARG A 256 -10.66 -54.54 2.25
N MET A 257 -9.42 -54.11 2.48
CA MET A 257 -8.32 -55.02 2.80
C MET A 257 -8.53 -55.76 4.14
N SER A 258 -8.98 -55.04 5.17
CA SER A 258 -9.30 -55.62 6.48
C SER A 258 -10.41 -56.68 6.36
N ALA A 259 -11.48 -56.37 5.62
CA ALA A 259 -12.59 -57.30 5.39
C ALA A 259 -12.15 -58.55 4.62
N ALA A 260 -11.32 -58.40 3.58
CA ALA A 260 -10.79 -59.52 2.83
C ALA A 260 -9.92 -60.45 3.69
N LEU A 261 -9.08 -59.89 4.58
CA LEU A 261 -8.28 -60.67 5.53
C LEU A 261 -9.16 -61.46 6.50
N GLY A 262 -10.21 -60.84 7.05
CA GLY A 262 -11.16 -61.54 7.93
C GLY A 262 -11.86 -62.71 7.22
N THR A 263 -12.31 -62.51 5.97
CA THR A 263 -12.89 -63.59 5.15
C THR A 263 -11.91 -64.72 4.90
N ALA A 264 -10.64 -64.41 4.63
CA ALA A 264 -9.59 -65.42 4.41
C ALA A 264 -9.32 -66.25 5.67
N GLN A 265 -9.21 -65.61 6.85
CA GLN A 265 -9.03 -66.30 8.13
C GLN A 265 -10.19 -67.25 8.45
N ALA A 266 -11.42 -66.87 8.11
CA ALA A 266 -12.61 -67.72 8.31
C ALA A 266 -12.69 -68.92 7.35
N SER A 267 -11.87 -68.94 6.29
CA SER A 267 -11.87 -69.99 5.26
C SER A 267 -10.76 -71.04 5.42
N LEU A 268 -9.91 -70.91 6.44
CA LEU A 268 -8.83 -71.85 6.81
C LEU A 268 -9.27 -72.75 7.98
#